data_AF-A0AAN4YE88-F1
#
_entry.id   AF-A0AAN4YE88-F1
#
_cell.length_a   1.000
_cell.length_b   1.000
_cell.length_c   1.000
_cell.angle_alpha   90.00
_cell.angle_beta   90.00
_cell.angle_gamma   90.00
#
_symmetry.space_group_name_H-M   'P 1'
#
loop_
_entity.id
_entity.type
_entity.pdbx_description
1 polymer ?
#
loop_
_entity_poly.entity_id
_entity_poly.type
_entity_poly.pdbx_seq_one_letter_code
_entity_poly.pdbx_strand_id
1 'polypeptide(L)'
;MAPAAIDVPTTPPRVVGPATKKATRPTNQLPQSMIDEARMVRKEAFDPKVHLNYDPPRRIYTMKEIGLEGHGISPNAASEPFSLFTEEAIMQMRAEIFSEEALKGCQYTSNFIKNMVRGMGPALAPFIYDAWNHPEVVAKISEVAGVDLIPSIDFEIGNVNISFGDGTTATWNRTTDSEDGTSAVAWHYDSFPFVCVTMLSDCNGMVGGETALRRPDGHIMKVRGPAMVCPADLF
;
A
#
# COMPACT_ATOMS: atom_id res chain seq x y z
N MET A 1 35.94 -16.65 16.30
CA MET A 1 34.72 -16.90 17.07
C MET A 1 33.57 -16.26 16.33
N ALA A 2 32.59 -17.04 15.87
CA ALA A 2 31.40 -16.50 15.22
C ALA A 2 30.54 -15.79 16.28
N PRO A 3 29.94 -14.63 15.98
CA PRO A 3 29.04 -13.98 16.91
C PRO A 3 27.83 -14.88 17.14
N ALA A 4 27.50 -15.13 18.41
CA ALA A 4 26.32 -15.88 18.79
C ALA A 4 25.09 -15.11 18.31
N ALA A 5 24.28 -15.75 17.47
CA ALA A 5 22.95 -15.25 17.13
C ALA A 5 22.17 -15.12 18.43
N ILE A 6 21.76 -13.89 18.77
CA ILE A 6 20.86 -13.65 19.88
C ILE A 6 19.48 -14.06 19.39
N ASP A 7 19.18 -15.34 19.55
CA ASP A 7 17.88 -15.91 19.24
C ASP A 7 16.93 -15.49 20.38
N VAL A 8 16.50 -14.23 20.37
CA VAL A 8 15.38 -13.80 21.23
C VAL A 8 14.15 -14.45 20.62
N PRO A 9 13.49 -15.40 21.29
CA PRO A 9 12.26 -15.99 20.77
C PRO A 9 11.19 -14.90 20.86
N THR A 10 11.01 -14.14 19.80
CA THR A 10 9.90 -13.21 19.69
C THR A 10 8.67 -14.07 19.50
N THR A 11 7.87 -14.25 20.55
CA THR A 11 6.54 -14.83 20.44
C THR A 11 5.84 -14.14 19.27
N PRO A 12 5.35 -14.89 18.25
CA PRO A 12 4.65 -14.28 17.13
C PRO A 12 3.51 -13.40 17.68
N PRO A 13 3.39 -12.17 17.19
CA PRO A 13 2.39 -11.25 17.69
C PRO A 13 0.99 -11.84 17.45
N ARG A 14 0.07 -11.58 18.38
CA ARG A 14 -1.31 -12.01 18.22
C ARG A 14 -1.95 -11.27 17.04
N VAL A 15 -2.16 -11.97 15.93
CA VAL A 15 -2.85 -11.43 14.75
C VAL A 15 -4.33 -11.22 15.08
N VAL A 16 -4.80 -9.98 14.97
CA VAL A 16 -6.22 -9.63 15.10
C VAL A 16 -6.76 -9.31 13.70
N GLY A 17 -7.29 -10.32 13.02
CA GLY A 17 -7.86 -10.18 11.68
C GLY A 17 -9.29 -9.61 11.68
N PRO A 18 -9.85 -9.28 10.49
CA PRO A 18 -11.21 -8.75 10.34
C PRO A 18 -12.26 -9.60 11.07
N ALA A 19 -13.18 -8.94 11.77
CA ALA A 19 -14.34 -9.62 12.37
C ALA A 19 -15.33 -10.11 11.30
N THR A 20 -15.21 -9.57 10.08
CA THR A 20 -16.04 -9.92 8.93
C THR A 20 -15.74 -11.34 8.45
N LYS A 21 -16.74 -12.23 8.51
CA LYS A 21 -16.59 -13.65 8.12
C LYS A 21 -17.01 -13.98 6.68
N LYS A 22 -17.55 -12.98 5.96
CA LYS A 22 -18.06 -13.11 4.59
C LYS A 22 -17.75 -11.85 3.79
N ALA A 23 -17.72 -11.99 2.47
CA ALA A 23 -17.65 -10.83 1.57
C ALA A 23 -18.77 -9.84 1.90
N THR A 24 -18.38 -8.62 2.28
CA THR A 24 -19.31 -7.56 2.69
C THR A 24 -19.09 -6.36 1.78
N ARG A 25 -20.19 -5.76 1.29
CA ARG A 25 -20.16 -4.60 0.39
C ARG A 25 -20.38 -3.31 1.20
N PRO A 26 -19.69 -2.20 0.87
CA PRO A 26 -19.93 -0.92 1.55
C PRO A 26 -21.34 -0.42 1.28
N THR A 27 -21.91 0.28 2.25
CA THR A 27 -23.21 0.99 2.12
C THR A 27 -23.03 2.48 1.87
N ASN A 28 -21.85 3.03 2.16
CA ASN A 28 -21.47 4.39 1.82
C ASN A 28 -21.16 4.50 0.32
N GLN A 29 -21.50 5.64 -0.27
CA GLN A 29 -21.16 5.92 -1.66
C GLN A 29 -19.79 6.57 -1.75
N LEU A 30 -19.02 6.20 -2.77
CA LEU A 30 -17.80 6.92 -3.13
C LEU A 30 -18.18 8.31 -3.69
N PRO A 31 -17.34 9.35 -3.51
CA PRO A 31 -17.57 10.64 -4.13
C PRO A 31 -17.71 10.53 -5.64
N GLN A 32 -18.78 11.09 -6.21
CA GLN A 32 -19.07 10.98 -7.64
C GLN A 32 -17.95 11.57 -8.51
N SER A 33 -17.24 12.58 -8.01
CA SER A 33 -16.08 13.17 -8.70
C SER A 33 -14.98 12.14 -9.00
N MET A 34 -14.72 11.18 -8.10
CA MET A 34 -13.72 10.13 -8.33
C MET A 34 -14.10 9.22 -9.50
N ILE A 35 -15.39 8.95 -9.65
CA ILE A 35 -15.94 8.12 -10.73
C ILE A 35 -15.93 8.90 -12.05
N ASP A 36 -16.32 10.17 -12.01
CA ASP A 36 -16.40 11.01 -13.21
C ASP A 36 -15.00 11.33 -13.76
N GLU A 37 -14.02 11.59 -12.90
CA GLU A 37 -12.60 11.72 -13.28
C GLU A 37 -12.10 10.47 -13.99
N ALA A 38 -12.35 9.30 -13.42
CA ALA A 38 -11.94 8.02 -13.99
C ALA A 38 -12.56 7.75 -15.37
N ARG A 39 -13.81 8.19 -15.60
CA ARG A 39 -14.50 8.05 -16.89
C ARG A 39 -13.94 8.95 -18.00
N MET A 40 -13.29 10.06 -17.64
CA MET A 40 -12.67 10.96 -18.62
C MET A 40 -11.38 10.39 -19.23
N VAL A 41 -10.78 9.39 -18.58
CA VAL A 41 -9.54 8.76 -19.04
C VAL A 41 -9.84 7.74 -20.13
N ARG A 42 -9.21 7.92 -21.29
CA ARG A 42 -9.22 6.89 -22.33
C ARG A 42 -8.26 5.78 -21.91
N LYS A 43 -8.81 4.60 -21.63
CA LYS A 43 -8.03 3.43 -21.25
C LYS A 43 -7.06 3.01 -22.35
N GLU A 44 -5.83 2.71 -21.95
CA GLU A 44 -4.78 2.18 -22.83
C GLU A 44 -4.02 1.02 -22.17
N ALA A 45 -3.15 0.35 -22.92
CA ALA A 45 -2.33 -0.72 -22.39
C ALA A 45 -1.10 -0.17 -21.66
N PHE A 46 -0.61 -0.91 -20.66
CA PHE A 46 0.63 -0.53 -19.99
C PHE A 46 1.81 -0.56 -20.97
N ASP A 47 2.60 0.50 -20.95
CA ASP A 47 3.87 0.64 -21.69
C ASP A 47 4.92 1.18 -20.71
N PRO A 48 5.97 0.41 -20.37
CA PRO A 48 6.99 0.86 -19.42
C PRO A 48 7.69 2.15 -19.89
N LYS A 49 7.79 2.43 -21.20
CA LYS A 49 8.47 3.64 -21.68
C LYS A 49 7.69 4.92 -21.43
N VAL A 50 6.38 4.78 -21.22
CA VAL A 50 5.47 5.91 -20.99
C VAL A 50 5.08 5.98 -19.51
N HIS A 51 4.87 4.82 -18.88
CA HIS A 51 4.18 4.73 -17.60
C HIS A 51 5.12 4.48 -16.40
N LEU A 52 6.34 3.98 -16.63
CA LEU A 52 7.35 3.78 -15.58
C LEU A 52 8.17 5.06 -15.42
N ASN A 53 8.23 5.60 -14.21
CA ASN A 53 9.03 6.76 -13.86
C ASN A 53 9.84 6.46 -12.60
N TYR A 54 10.82 5.58 -12.73
CA TYR A 54 11.60 5.15 -11.58
C TYR A 54 12.65 6.20 -11.18
N ASP A 55 12.48 6.78 -10.00
CA ASP A 55 13.51 7.52 -9.26
C ASP A 55 13.69 6.82 -7.90
N PRO A 56 14.85 6.21 -7.61
CA PRO A 56 15.04 5.38 -6.43
C PRO A 56 14.84 6.14 -5.11
N PRO A 57 14.48 5.44 -4.02
CA PRO A 57 14.31 6.07 -2.72
C PRO A 57 15.62 6.69 -2.23
N ARG A 58 15.53 7.89 -1.65
CA ARG A 58 16.70 8.59 -1.07
C ARG A 58 17.32 7.83 0.09
N ARG A 59 16.52 7.01 0.76
CA ARG A 59 16.96 6.18 1.89
C ARG A 59 16.21 4.87 1.90
N ILE A 60 16.96 3.81 2.20
CA ILE A 60 16.44 2.50 2.58
C ILE A 60 16.82 2.28 4.04
N TYR A 61 15.85 1.93 4.87
CA TYR A 61 16.03 1.51 6.24
C TYR A 61 16.31 0.01 6.27
N THR A 62 17.35 -0.39 6.99
CA THR A 62 17.74 -1.81 7.10
C THR A 62 17.08 -2.48 8.30
N MET A 63 16.92 -3.81 8.24
CA MET A 63 16.47 -4.63 9.36
C MET A 63 17.34 -4.41 10.60
N LYS A 64 18.64 -4.20 10.39
CA LYS A 64 19.59 -3.86 11.46
C LYS A 64 19.27 -2.53 12.14
N GLU A 65 19.02 -1.47 11.37
CA GLU A 65 18.70 -0.14 11.91
C GLU A 65 17.41 -0.13 12.73
N ILE A 66 16.46 -1.00 12.41
CA ILE A 66 15.19 -1.11 13.16
C ILE A 66 15.24 -2.16 14.28
N GLY A 67 16.40 -2.78 14.53
CA GLY A 67 16.61 -3.75 15.60
C GLY A 67 16.10 -5.17 15.30
N LEU A 68 15.78 -5.47 14.04
CA LEU A 68 15.29 -6.75 13.54
C LEU A 68 16.32 -7.49 12.67
N GLU A 69 17.63 -7.28 12.90
CA GLU A 69 18.69 -7.97 12.15
C GLU A 69 18.46 -9.50 12.17
N GLY A 70 18.56 -10.15 11.00
CA GLY A 70 18.31 -11.59 10.85
C GLY A 70 16.85 -12.02 10.77
N HIS A 71 15.88 -11.11 10.91
CA HIS A 71 14.46 -11.40 10.65
C HIS A 71 14.14 -11.21 9.16
N GLY A 72 13.21 -12.01 8.63
CA GLY A 72 12.79 -11.93 7.23
C GLY A 72 13.80 -12.50 6.23
N ILE A 73 13.64 -12.16 4.96
CA ILE A 73 14.48 -12.69 3.85
C ILE A 73 15.34 -11.61 3.17
N SER A 74 15.27 -10.35 3.63
CA SER A 74 16.04 -9.24 3.08
C SER A 74 16.75 -8.45 4.19
N PRO A 75 17.93 -7.86 3.91
CA PRO A 75 18.53 -6.86 4.80
C PRO A 75 17.74 -5.54 4.86
N ASN A 76 16.88 -5.25 3.88
CA ASN A 76 16.10 -4.01 3.79
C ASN A 76 14.74 -4.20 4.49
N ALA A 77 14.35 -3.22 5.30
CA ALA A 77 13.12 -3.25 6.08
C ALA A 77 12.03 -2.34 5.51
N ALA A 78 12.42 -1.16 5.03
CA ALA A 78 11.50 -0.21 4.39
C ALA A 78 12.27 0.82 3.57
N SER A 79 11.62 1.51 2.65
CA SER A 79 12.17 2.66 1.93
C SER A 79 11.49 3.98 2.32
N GLU A 80 12.18 5.10 2.13
CA GLU A 80 11.48 6.38 1.93
C GLU A 80 10.66 6.34 0.63
N PRO A 81 9.66 7.23 0.47
CA PRO A 81 8.86 7.27 -0.74
C PRO A 81 9.67 7.62 -1.97
N PHE A 82 9.33 6.98 -3.09
CA PHE A 82 10.07 7.09 -4.34
C PHE A 82 9.13 7.09 -5.55
N SER A 83 9.58 7.64 -6.68
CA SER A 83 8.73 7.66 -7.89
C SER A 83 8.85 6.30 -8.58
N LEU A 84 7.70 5.70 -8.91
CA LEU A 84 7.65 4.44 -9.65
C LEU A 84 6.83 4.57 -10.93
N PHE A 85 5.72 5.30 -10.89
CA PHE A 85 4.80 5.47 -12.02
C PHE A 85 4.64 6.94 -12.37
N THR A 86 4.36 7.22 -13.64
CA THR A 86 3.97 8.57 -14.08
C THR A 86 2.57 8.94 -13.59
N GLU A 87 2.21 10.22 -13.68
CA GLU A 87 0.85 10.69 -13.39
C GLU A 87 -0.17 10.05 -14.34
N GLU A 88 0.19 9.89 -15.62
CA GLU A 88 -0.63 9.22 -16.63
C GLU A 88 -0.91 7.78 -16.25
N ALA A 89 0.09 7.05 -15.73
CA ALA A 89 -0.09 5.70 -15.24
C ALA A 89 -1.06 5.65 -14.06
N ILE A 90 -0.96 6.59 -13.13
CA ILE A 90 -1.92 6.68 -12.01
C ILE A 90 -3.32 6.99 -12.50
N MET A 91 -3.48 7.84 -13.51
CA MET A 91 -4.78 8.08 -14.15
C MET A 91 -5.37 6.81 -14.77
N GLN A 92 -4.56 6.00 -15.46
CA GLN A 92 -4.98 4.71 -16.00
C GLN A 92 -5.40 3.72 -14.89
N MET A 93 -4.61 3.61 -13.81
CA MET A 93 -4.97 2.78 -12.66
C MET A 93 -6.31 3.21 -12.03
N ARG A 94 -6.50 4.52 -11.82
CA ARG A 94 -7.77 5.08 -11.31
C ARG A 94 -8.93 4.77 -12.26
N ALA A 95 -8.73 4.87 -13.57
CA ALA A 95 -9.75 4.56 -14.58
C ALA A 95 -10.25 3.11 -14.51
N GLU A 96 -9.38 2.18 -14.14
CA GLU A 96 -9.75 0.77 -13.92
C GLU A 96 -10.46 0.58 -12.58
N ILE A 97 -9.88 1.09 -11.49
CA ILE A 97 -10.39 0.94 -10.12
C ILE A 97 -11.82 1.48 -9.98
N PHE A 98 -12.10 2.65 -10.55
CA PHE A 98 -13.39 3.32 -10.44
C PHE A 98 -14.35 3.00 -11.60
N SER A 99 -14.02 2.02 -12.44
CA SER A 99 -14.96 1.51 -13.44
C SER A 99 -16.18 0.86 -12.80
N GLU A 100 -17.33 0.92 -13.47
CA GLU A 100 -18.57 0.36 -12.95
C GLU A 100 -18.46 -1.14 -12.69
N GLU A 101 -17.78 -1.86 -13.58
CA GLU A 101 -17.55 -3.30 -13.49
C GLU A 101 -16.66 -3.65 -12.30
N ALA A 102 -15.56 -2.91 -12.10
CA ALA A 102 -14.66 -3.11 -10.96
C ALA A 102 -15.37 -2.80 -9.63
N LEU A 103 -16.07 -1.66 -9.52
CA LEU A 103 -16.77 -1.31 -8.28
C LEU A 103 -17.89 -2.32 -7.96
N LYS A 104 -18.65 -2.77 -8.96
CA LYS A 104 -19.73 -3.76 -8.78
C LYS A 104 -19.18 -5.14 -8.36
N GLY A 105 -18.07 -5.58 -8.95
CA GLY A 105 -17.51 -6.90 -8.73
C GLY A 105 -16.56 -6.99 -7.53
N CYS A 106 -15.78 -5.94 -7.30
CA CYS A 106 -14.54 -5.98 -6.53
C CYS A 106 -14.49 -5.00 -5.35
N GLN A 107 -15.54 -4.21 -5.11
CA GLN A 107 -15.58 -3.30 -3.95
C GLN A 107 -16.09 -3.99 -2.68
N TYR A 108 -15.33 -3.94 -1.60
CA TYR A 108 -15.63 -4.57 -0.32
C TYR A 108 -15.44 -3.60 0.84
N THR A 109 -15.95 -3.99 2.00
CA THR A 109 -15.75 -3.30 3.28
C THR A 109 -15.44 -4.30 4.38
N SER A 110 -14.74 -3.84 5.41
CA SER A 110 -14.48 -4.59 6.64
C SER A 110 -14.54 -3.67 7.85
N ASN A 111 -14.42 -4.23 9.05
CA ASN A 111 -14.28 -3.44 10.28
C ASN A 111 -12.95 -2.64 10.34
N PHE A 112 -12.00 -2.92 9.43
CA PHE A 112 -10.71 -2.22 9.37
C PHE A 112 -10.64 -1.22 8.23
N ILE A 113 -11.21 -1.56 7.07
CA ILE A 113 -11.13 -0.75 5.85
C ILE A 113 -12.54 -0.50 5.35
N LYS A 114 -12.98 0.76 5.40
CA LYS A 114 -14.33 1.17 4.99
C LYS A 114 -14.60 0.90 3.50
N ASN A 115 -13.63 1.17 2.63
CA ASN A 115 -13.74 0.92 1.21
C ASN A 115 -12.44 0.29 0.70
N MET A 116 -12.56 -0.88 0.09
CA MET A 116 -11.46 -1.62 -0.50
C MET A 116 -11.86 -2.10 -1.89
N VAL A 117 -11.00 -2.03 -2.88
CA VAL A 117 -11.18 -2.65 -4.19
C VAL A 117 -10.08 -3.69 -4.36
N ARG A 118 -10.45 -4.96 -4.55
CA ARG A 118 -9.48 -6.06 -4.70
C ARG A 118 -10.02 -7.20 -5.55
N GLY A 119 -9.11 -8.01 -6.11
CA GLY A 119 -9.49 -9.13 -6.96
C GLY A 119 -10.08 -8.71 -8.31
N MET A 120 -9.58 -7.62 -8.89
CA MET A 120 -9.99 -7.18 -10.24
C MET A 120 -9.48 -8.14 -11.31
N GLY A 121 -8.21 -8.56 -11.19
CA GLY A 121 -7.54 -9.43 -12.15
C GLY A 121 -7.40 -8.80 -13.55
N PRO A 122 -6.79 -9.53 -14.51
CA PRO A 122 -6.52 -9.01 -15.85
C PRO A 122 -7.78 -8.72 -16.67
N ALA A 123 -8.94 -9.29 -16.28
CA ALA A 123 -10.20 -9.09 -16.99
C ALA A 123 -10.83 -7.71 -16.73
N LEU A 124 -10.70 -7.18 -15.50
CA LEU A 124 -11.30 -5.90 -15.11
C LEU A 124 -10.26 -4.78 -15.01
N ALA A 125 -9.00 -5.12 -14.76
CA ALA A 125 -7.91 -4.18 -14.61
C ALA A 125 -6.63 -4.64 -15.34
N PRO A 126 -6.67 -4.80 -16.68
CA PRO A 126 -5.50 -5.22 -17.46
C PRO A 126 -4.30 -4.29 -17.32
N PHE A 127 -4.48 -2.96 -17.25
CA PHE A 127 -3.38 -2.02 -17.08
C PHE A 127 -2.67 -2.24 -15.73
N ILE A 128 -3.43 -2.31 -14.62
CA ILE A 128 -2.88 -2.60 -13.29
C ILE A 128 -2.18 -3.96 -13.30
N TYR A 129 -2.82 -4.98 -13.86
CA TYR A 129 -2.26 -6.33 -13.90
C TYR A 129 -0.92 -6.35 -14.64
N ASP A 130 -0.87 -5.76 -15.84
CA ASP A 130 0.34 -5.70 -16.65
C ASP A 130 1.42 -4.85 -16.00
N ALA A 131 1.07 -3.70 -15.40
CA ALA A 131 2.02 -2.83 -14.70
C ALA A 131 2.76 -3.56 -13.58
N TRP A 132 2.04 -4.25 -12.69
CA TRP A 132 2.63 -4.95 -11.55
C TRP A 132 3.33 -6.27 -11.92
N ASN A 133 3.00 -6.87 -13.06
CA ASN A 133 3.70 -8.05 -13.59
C ASN A 133 4.83 -7.71 -14.56
N HIS A 134 4.98 -6.45 -14.96
CA HIS A 134 5.98 -6.08 -15.96
C HIS A 134 7.40 -6.31 -15.42
N PRO A 135 8.29 -7.01 -16.16
CA PRO A 135 9.63 -7.34 -15.67
C PRO A 135 10.45 -6.12 -15.22
N GLU A 136 10.32 -4.99 -15.92
CA GLU A 136 11.01 -3.75 -15.53
C GLU A 136 10.54 -3.20 -14.19
N VAL A 137 9.22 -3.22 -13.93
CA VAL A 137 8.64 -2.76 -12.67
C VAL A 137 9.09 -3.68 -11.52
N VAL A 138 8.97 -5.00 -11.73
CA VAL A 138 9.40 -6.01 -10.75
C VAL A 138 10.90 -5.89 -10.44
N ALA A 139 11.73 -5.64 -11.45
CA ALA A 139 13.17 -5.42 -11.25
C ALA A 139 13.46 -4.18 -10.38
N LYS A 140 12.72 -3.08 -10.57
CA LYS A 140 12.88 -1.87 -9.76
C LYS A 140 12.42 -2.05 -8.32
N ILE A 141 11.33 -2.78 -8.11
CA ILE A 141 10.88 -3.11 -6.76
C ILE A 141 11.86 -4.05 -6.07
N SER A 142 12.39 -5.06 -6.79
CA SER A 142 13.42 -5.99 -6.28
C SER A 142 14.72 -5.27 -5.90
N GLU A 143 15.12 -4.26 -6.70
CA GLU A 143 16.27 -3.39 -6.40
C GLU A 143 16.09 -2.69 -5.04
N VAL A 144 14.92 -2.12 -4.77
CA VAL A 144 14.60 -1.49 -3.46
C VAL A 144 14.48 -2.52 -2.34
N ALA A 145 13.90 -3.68 -2.64
CA ALA A 145 13.75 -4.77 -1.69
C ALA A 145 15.07 -5.40 -1.27
N GLY A 146 16.13 -5.30 -2.08
CA GLY A 146 17.42 -5.96 -1.83
C GLY A 146 17.38 -7.49 -2.01
N VAL A 147 16.31 -8.01 -2.63
CA VAL A 147 16.10 -9.43 -2.95
C VAL A 147 15.17 -9.53 -4.17
N ASP A 148 15.28 -10.60 -4.94
CA ASP A 148 14.39 -10.85 -6.07
C ASP A 148 12.96 -11.11 -5.60
N LEU A 149 12.01 -10.36 -6.17
CA LEU A 149 10.58 -10.47 -5.86
C LEU A 149 9.76 -10.88 -7.08
N ILE A 150 8.59 -11.45 -6.81
CA ILE A 150 7.54 -11.70 -7.79
C ILE A 150 6.18 -11.31 -7.19
N PRO A 151 5.20 -10.89 -8.00
CA PRO A 151 3.81 -10.76 -7.54
C PRO A 151 3.32 -12.09 -6.95
N SER A 152 2.67 -12.04 -5.78
CA SER A 152 2.35 -13.26 -5.04
C SER A 152 1.14 -14.01 -5.59
N ILE A 153 -0.04 -13.37 -5.62
CA ILE A 153 -1.28 -13.95 -6.14
C ILE A 153 -2.09 -12.88 -6.88
N ASP A 154 -2.73 -13.26 -7.99
CA ASP A 154 -3.51 -12.34 -8.84
C ASP A 154 -4.60 -11.58 -8.07
N PHE A 155 -5.15 -12.19 -7.01
CA PHE A 155 -6.21 -11.59 -6.21
C PHE A 155 -5.75 -10.35 -5.40
N GLU A 156 -4.46 -10.29 -5.08
CA GLU A 156 -3.84 -9.19 -4.30
C GLU A 156 -3.18 -8.13 -5.18
N ILE A 157 -3.01 -8.41 -6.48
CA ILE A 157 -2.51 -7.42 -7.42
C ILE A 157 -3.53 -6.28 -7.51
N GLY A 158 -3.06 -5.06 -7.19
CA GLY A 158 -3.92 -3.88 -7.17
C GLY A 158 -4.99 -3.92 -6.08
N ASN A 159 -4.68 -4.43 -4.88
CA ASN A 159 -5.51 -4.18 -3.71
C ASN A 159 -5.44 -2.69 -3.33
N VAL A 160 -6.60 -2.00 -3.31
CA VAL A 160 -6.71 -0.56 -3.12
C VAL A 160 -7.57 -0.25 -1.92
N ASN A 161 -7.02 0.54 -1.00
CA ASN A 161 -7.76 1.11 0.12
C ASN A 161 -8.20 2.53 -0.23
N ILE A 162 -9.51 2.82 -0.12
CA ILE A 162 -10.08 4.12 -0.48
C ILE A 162 -10.56 4.82 0.79
N SER A 163 -9.95 5.96 1.07
CA SER A 163 -10.30 6.85 2.18
C SER A 163 -10.65 8.22 1.64
N PHE A 164 -11.73 8.82 2.15
CA PHE A 164 -12.15 10.18 1.83
C PHE A 164 -12.84 10.79 3.05
N GLY A 165 -12.78 12.11 3.18
CA GLY A 165 -13.53 12.83 4.21
C GLY A 165 -15.02 12.75 3.94
N ASP A 166 -15.77 12.05 4.79
CA ASP A 166 -17.23 11.93 4.69
C ASP A 166 -17.98 12.99 5.50
N GLY A 167 -17.26 13.95 6.11
CA GLY A 167 -17.80 14.94 7.03
C GLY A 167 -18.30 14.35 8.37
N THR A 168 -18.23 13.04 8.55
CA THR A 168 -18.64 12.31 9.76
C THR A 168 -17.47 11.69 10.53
N THR A 169 -16.26 11.75 9.98
CA THR A 169 -15.05 11.65 10.78
C THR A 169 -15.06 12.84 11.73
N ALA A 170 -15.59 12.60 12.93
CA ALA A 170 -15.47 13.47 14.08
C ALA A 170 -14.09 14.09 14.02
N THR A 171 -14.05 15.43 14.14
CA THR A 171 -12.89 16.21 14.57
C THR A 171 -11.78 15.28 15.03
N TRP A 172 -10.69 15.19 14.25
CA TRP A 172 -9.43 14.63 14.74
C TRP A 172 -9.13 15.35 16.05
N ASN A 173 -9.59 14.78 17.16
CA ASN A 173 -9.44 15.35 18.47
C ASN A 173 -7.98 15.11 18.79
N ARG A 174 -7.19 16.15 18.53
CA ARG A 174 -5.76 16.26 18.77
C ARG A 174 -5.41 16.17 20.28
N THR A 175 -6.30 15.60 21.08
CA THR A 175 -6.35 15.59 22.54
C THR A 175 -6.51 14.18 23.12
N THR A 176 -6.66 13.14 22.31
CA THR A 176 -6.55 11.76 22.80
C THR A 176 -5.21 11.18 22.36
N ASP A 177 -4.20 11.35 23.20
CA ASP A 177 -2.92 10.63 23.18
C ASP A 177 -3.14 9.13 23.50
N SER A 178 -4.00 8.46 22.74
CA SER A 178 -3.99 7.00 22.68
C SER A 178 -3.21 6.61 21.43
N GLU A 179 -2.01 6.09 21.61
CA GLU A 179 -1.10 5.65 20.54
C GLU A 179 -1.74 4.61 19.58
N ASP A 180 -2.85 3.99 19.96
CA ASP A 180 -3.61 3.02 19.17
C ASP A 180 -4.81 3.61 18.40
N GLY A 181 -5.24 4.85 18.68
CA GLY A 181 -6.47 5.44 18.13
C GLY A 181 -6.30 6.19 16.79
N THR A 182 -5.07 6.33 16.29
CA THR A 182 -4.73 7.19 15.15
C THR A 182 -4.48 6.44 13.85
N SER A 183 -4.49 5.12 13.88
CA SER A 183 -4.18 4.30 12.71
C SER A 183 -5.40 4.09 11.81
N ALA A 184 -5.27 4.40 10.53
CA ALA A 184 -6.30 4.11 9.52
C ALA A 184 -6.49 2.59 9.31
N VAL A 185 -5.45 1.81 9.59
CA VAL A 185 -5.44 0.34 9.58
C VAL A 185 -4.85 -0.13 10.90
N ALA A 186 -5.54 -0.98 11.67
CA ALA A 186 -5.01 -1.42 12.98
C ALA A 186 -3.62 -2.06 12.85
N TRP A 187 -2.81 -2.03 13.92
CA TRP A 187 -1.49 -2.67 13.92
C TRP A 187 -1.59 -4.15 13.51
N HIS A 188 -0.88 -4.52 12.44
CA HIS A 188 -0.92 -5.85 11.87
C HIS A 188 0.42 -6.22 11.23
N TYR A 189 0.56 -7.49 10.92
CA TYR A 189 1.57 -8.01 10.00
C TYR A 189 0.83 -8.46 8.76
N ASP A 190 1.39 -8.14 7.60
CA ASP A 190 0.88 -8.68 6.35
C ASP A 190 1.19 -10.18 6.22
N SER A 191 0.38 -10.84 5.40
CA SER A 191 0.61 -12.26 5.08
C SER A 191 1.76 -12.46 4.10
N PHE A 192 2.20 -11.39 3.41
CA PHE A 192 3.30 -11.41 2.46
C PHE A 192 4.53 -10.73 3.06
N PRO A 193 5.75 -11.19 2.73
CA PRO A 193 6.98 -10.62 3.28
C PRO A 193 7.27 -9.18 2.82
N PHE A 194 6.67 -8.74 1.71
CA PHE A 194 6.85 -7.41 1.15
C PHE A 194 5.53 -6.88 0.61
N VAL A 195 5.31 -5.58 0.77
CA VAL A 195 4.22 -4.84 0.14
C VAL A 195 4.77 -3.56 -0.47
N CYS A 196 4.47 -3.36 -1.77
CA CYS A 196 4.72 -2.09 -2.45
C CYS A 196 3.41 -1.31 -2.50
N VAL A 197 3.32 -0.21 -1.77
CA VAL A 197 2.15 0.68 -1.76
C VAL A 197 2.40 1.81 -2.73
N THR A 198 1.46 2.08 -3.65
CA THR A 198 1.50 3.25 -4.54
C THR A 198 0.35 4.18 -4.21
N MET A 199 0.64 5.46 -4.07
CA MET A 199 -0.39 6.47 -3.83
C MET A 199 -1.10 6.86 -5.12
N LEU A 200 -2.42 6.69 -5.13
CA LEU A 200 -3.28 6.93 -6.30
C LEU A 200 -3.99 8.29 -6.28
N SER A 201 -3.61 9.17 -5.34
CA SER A 201 -4.18 10.51 -5.18
C SER A 201 -3.05 11.51 -4.92
N ASP A 202 -3.29 12.77 -5.24
CA ASP A 202 -2.41 13.84 -4.77
C ASP A 202 -2.41 13.85 -3.23
N CYS A 203 -1.22 13.67 -2.66
CA CYS A 203 -1.00 13.64 -1.22
C CYS A 203 -0.70 15.04 -0.65
N ASN A 204 -0.72 16.10 -1.48
CA ASN A 204 -0.52 17.46 -1.02
C ASN A 204 -1.62 17.89 -0.04
N GLY A 205 -1.22 18.32 1.16
CA GLY A 205 -2.16 18.66 2.24
C GLY A 205 -2.89 17.46 2.84
N MET A 206 -2.54 16.22 2.48
CA MET A 206 -3.06 15.03 3.14
C MET A 206 -2.65 15.03 4.61
N VAL A 207 -3.62 14.76 5.49
CA VAL A 207 -3.37 14.58 6.94
C VAL A 207 -3.40 13.08 7.22
N GLY A 208 -2.31 12.56 7.76
CA GLY A 208 -2.13 11.13 7.98
C GLY A 208 -1.56 10.43 6.74
N GLY A 209 -1.75 9.10 6.67
CA GLY A 209 -1.30 8.27 5.55
C GLY A 209 0.16 7.86 5.62
N GLU A 210 0.87 8.17 6.71
CA GLU A 210 2.24 7.70 6.92
C GLU A 210 2.27 6.22 7.30
N THR A 211 3.20 5.48 6.71
CA THR A 211 3.51 4.12 7.14
C THR A 211 4.29 4.15 8.44
N ALA A 212 3.84 3.39 9.44
CA ALA A 212 4.48 3.31 10.75
C ALA A 212 4.89 1.87 11.06
N LEU A 213 6.11 1.71 11.56
CA LEU A 213 6.70 0.45 11.97
C LEU A 213 6.89 0.47 13.49
N ARG A 214 6.60 -0.65 14.15
CA ARG A 214 6.85 -0.82 15.59
C ARG A 214 8.14 -1.61 15.78
N ARG A 215 9.14 -1.00 16.40
CA ARG A 215 10.43 -1.62 16.70
C ARG A 215 10.34 -2.56 17.91
N PRO A 216 11.31 -3.48 18.09
CA PRO A 216 11.34 -4.39 19.25
C PRO A 216 11.40 -3.70 20.61
N ASP A 217 11.95 -2.49 20.67
CA ASP A 217 11.99 -1.64 21.87
C ASP A 217 10.65 -0.97 22.19
N GLY A 218 9.62 -1.20 21.38
CA GLY A 218 8.29 -0.60 21.48
C GLY A 218 8.18 0.77 20.81
N HIS A 219 9.27 1.36 20.32
CA HIS A 219 9.26 2.65 19.67
C HIS A 219 8.58 2.59 18.30
N ILE A 220 7.74 3.58 18.01
CA ILE A 220 7.09 3.73 16.70
C ILE A 220 7.99 4.56 15.77
N MET A 221 8.49 3.92 14.72
CA MET A 221 9.17 4.60 13.63
C MET A 221 8.17 4.93 12.52
N LYS A 222 7.93 6.21 12.28
CA LYS A 222 7.21 6.64 11.08
C LYS A 222 8.18 6.71 9.91
N VAL A 223 7.92 5.91 8.89
CA VAL A 223 8.55 6.10 7.58
C VAL A 223 7.96 7.40 7.02
N ARG A 224 8.81 8.20 6.37
CA ARG A 224 8.35 9.46 5.79
C ARG A 224 7.15 9.16 4.89
N GLY A 225 6.03 9.82 5.14
CA GLY A 225 4.86 9.64 4.31
C GLY A 225 5.08 10.15 2.88
N PRO A 226 4.32 9.62 1.92
CA PRO A 226 4.37 10.03 0.52
C PRO A 226 4.21 11.54 0.36
N ALA A 227 5.19 12.20 -0.27
CA ALA A 227 5.18 13.65 -0.51
C ALA A 227 5.23 13.95 -2.02
N MET A 228 4.14 14.54 -2.53
CA MET A 228 3.90 15.02 -3.91
C MET A 228 4.08 13.99 -5.04
N VAL A 229 3.01 13.84 -5.82
CA VAL A 229 2.86 13.08 -7.08
C VAL A 229 3.33 11.62 -7.02
N CYS A 230 2.35 10.73 -6.82
CA CYS A 230 2.42 9.29 -7.12
C CYS A 230 3.59 8.49 -6.50
N PRO A 231 4.00 8.76 -5.24
CA PRO A 231 5.06 7.99 -4.61
C PRO A 231 4.63 6.55 -4.31
N ALA A 232 5.61 5.65 -4.36
CA ALA A 232 5.52 4.31 -3.84
C ALA A 232 6.41 4.13 -2.60
N ASP A 233 5.99 3.29 -1.67
CA ASP A 233 6.74 2.85 -0.50
C ASP A 233 6.82 1.34 -0.49
N LEU A 234 7.99 0.78 -0.15
CA LEU A 234 8.17 -0.65 0.06
C LEU A 234 8.46 -0.91 1.54
N PHE A 235 7.80 -1.91 2.12
CA PHE A 235 8.00 -2.41 3.47
C PHE A 235 7.76 -3.91 3.55
#